data_AF-A0A8T2UL50-F1
#
_entry.id   AF-A0A8T2UL50-F1
#
_cell.length_a   1.000
_cell.length_b   1.000
_cell.length_c   1.000
_cell.angle_alpha   90.00
_cell.angle_beta   90.00
_cell.angle_gamma   90.00
#
_symmetry.space_group_name_H-M   'P 1'
#
loop_
_entity.id
_entity.type
_entity.pdbx_description
1 polymer ?
#
loop_
_entity_poly.entity_id
_entity_poly.type
_entity_poly.pdbx_seq_one_letter_code
_entity_poly.pdbx_strand_id
1 'polypeptide(L)'
;MLALYIFYVVGGLGAIQTERGRCRRQEPSALRYLVLAHNAFCTCLSFYMAYGLLSSAYNLRYSVWGNAYNEEEKSMAHYIYVFHMSKMVEFLDTIMMSLKRNVRQVTVLHVYHHVSVAVIWWIISYHAPGGDAYISAALNSIVHVFMYLYYFLSASTLSCSP
;
A
#
# COMPACT_ATOMS: atom_id res chain seq x y z
N MET A 1 12.36 10.85 2.38
CA MET A 1 11.42 9.72 2.54
C MET A 1 12.11 8.38 2.33
N LEU A 2 12.54 8.03 1.11
CA LEU A 2 13.16 6.72 0.82
C LEU A 2 14.40 6.39 1.69
N ALA A 3 15.30 7.34 1.88
CA ALA A 3 16.50 7.17 2.71
C ALA A 3 16.16 6.95 4.20
N LEU A 4 15.13 7.63 4.71
CA LEU A 4 14.64 7.44 6.09
C LEU A 4 13.98 6.07 6.25
N TYR A 5 13.25 5.60 5.23
CA TYR A 5 12.68 4.26 5.23
C TYR A 5 13.76 3.18 5.21
N ILE A 6 14.77 3.30 4.34
CA ILE A 6 15.90 2.36 4.29
C ILE A 6 16.65 2.37 5.62
N PHE A 7 16.90 3.54 6.21
CA PHE A 7 17.53 3.65 7.52
C PHE A 7 16.69 3.02 8.63
N TYR A 8 15.37 3.22 8.62
CA TYR A 8 14.44 2.61 9.56
C TYR A 8 14.35 1.09 9.39
N VAL A 9 14.34 0.58 8.15
CA VAL A 9 14.27 -0.85 7.88
C VAL A 9 15.58 -1.53 8.27
N VAL A 10 16.74 -0.99 7.87
CA VAL A 10 18.05 -1.57 8.19
C VAL A 10 18.38 -1.44 9.68
N GLY A 11 18.15 -0.27 10.28
CA GLY A 11 18.40 -0.03 11.69
C GLY A 11 17.35 -0.63 12.63
N GLY A 12 16.07 -0.55 12.27
CA GLY A 12 14.94 -1.05 13.05
C GLY A 12 14.82 -2.57 13.03
N LEU A 13 15.03 -3.25 11.89
CA LEU A 13 15.03 -4.71 11.85
C LEU A 13 16.20 -5.30 12.66
N GLY A 14 17.38 -4.66 12.65
CA GLY A 14 18.52 -5.06 13.47
C GLY A 14 18.20 -5.00 14.97
N ALA A 15 17.62 -3.88 15.43
CA ALA A 15 17.22 -3.72 16.83
C ALA A 15 16.09 -4.66 17.27
N ILE A 16 15.14 -4.98 16.38
CA ILE A 16 14.00 -5.86 16.68
C ILE A 16 14.42 -7.33 16.66
N GLN A 17 15.39 -7.73 15.85
CA GLN A 17 15.98 -9.07 15.90
C GLN A 17 16.70 -9.33 17.24
N THR A 18 17.31 -8.31 17.84
CA THR A 18 17.92 -8.38 19.18
C THR A 18 16.89 -8.54 20.31
N GLU A 19 15.67 -8.00 20.16
CA GLU A 19 14.58 -8.08 21.15
C GLU A 19 13.76 -9.39 21.10
N ARG A 20 14.10 -10.33 20.20
CA ARG A 20 13.35 -11.58 19.92
C ARG A 20 13.25 -12.54 21.12
N GLY A 21 14.01 -12.30 22.19
CA GLY A 21 13.98 -13.08 23.44
C GLY A 21 13.06 -12.54 24.55
N ARG A 22 12.36 -11.40 24.37
CA ARG A 22 11.57 -10.77 25.44
C ARG A 22 10.08 -11.13 25.36
N CYS A 23 9.49 -11.51 26.51
CA CYS A 23 8.07 -11.89 26.63
C CYS A 23 7.11 -10.95 25.87
N ARG A 24 6.15 -11.54 25.17
CA ARG A 24 5.12 -10.82 24.41
C ARG A 24 4.20 -10.10 25.39
N ARG A 25 4.43 -8.79 25.62
CA ARG A 25 3.45 -7.95 26.32
C ARG A 25 2.13 -7.99 25.53
N GLN A 26 1.00 -8.05 26.25
CA GLN A 26 -0.32 -7.89 25.65
C GLN A 26 -0.34 -6.65 24.75
N GLU A 27 -0.88 -6.78 23.53
CA GLU A 27 -0.97 -5.65 22.62
C GLU A 27 -1.86 -4.58 23.24
N PRO A 28 -1.39 -3.32 23.35
CA PRO A 28 -2.22 -2.25 23.87
C PRO A 28 -3.42 -2.03 22.95
N SER A 29 -4.61 -1.89 23.53
CA SER A 29 -5.88 -1.69 22.79
C SER A 29 -5.81 -0.55 21.78
N ALA A 30 -5.06 0.52 22.07
CA ALA A 30 -4.82 1.64 21.16
C ALA A 30 -4.12 1.23 19.85
N LEU A 31 -3.10 0.35 19.91
CA LEU A 31 -2.40 -0.14 18.71
C LEU A 31 -3.34 -0.96 17.83
N ARG A 32 -4.26 -1.70 18.46
CA ARG A 32 -5.28 -2.47 17.75
C ARG A 32 -6.23 -1.56 16.98
N TYR A 33 -6.79 -0.52 17.63
CA TYR A 33 -7.66 0.45 16.95
C TYR A 33 -6.94 1.17 15.81
N LEU A 34 -5.66 1.51 15.99
CA LEU A 34 -4.85 2.12 14.94
C LEU A 34 -4.73 1.20 13.72
N VAL A 35 -4.42 -0.08 13.91
CA VAL A 35 -4.33 -1.06 12.82
C VAL A 35 -5.67 -1.27 12.12
N LEU A 36 -6.78 -1.33 12.87
CA LEU A 36 -8.12 -1.41 12.28
C LEU A 36 -8.43 -0.16 11.44
N ALA A 37 -8.19 1.03 11.98
CA ALA A 37 -8.44 2.30 11.28
C ALA A 37 -7.59 2.42 10.01
N HIS A 38 -6.32 2.03 10.09
CA HIS A 38 -5.41 2.04 8.95
C HIS A 38 -5.85 1.06 7.85
N ASN A 39 -6.17 -0.19 8.20
CA ASN A 39 -6.63 -1.18 7.22
C ASN A 39 -7.96 -0.75 6.57
N ALA A 40 -8.88 -0.16 7.35
CA ALA A 40 -10.12 0.39 6.82
C ALA A 40 -9.84 1.55 5.84
N PHE A 41 -8.97 2.48 6.22
CA PHE A 41 -8.56 3.58 5.36
C PHE A 41 -7.94 3.09 4.05
N CYS A 42 -7.00 2.14 4.12
CA CYS A 42 -6.36 1.58 2.93
C CYS A 42 -7.34 0.81 2.04
N THR A 43 -8.33 0.13 2.63
CA THR A 43 -9.40 -0.54 1.88
C THR A 43 -10.24 0.48 1.11
N CYS A 44 -10.70 1.54 1.77
CA CYS A 44 -11.49 2.60 1.13
C CYS A 44 -10.70 3.33 0.05
N LEU A 45 -9.42 3.65 0.32
CA LEU A 45 -8.54 4.29 -0.65
C LEU A 45 -8.32 3.40 -1.88
N SER A 46 -8.07 2.11 -1.68
CA SER A 46 -7.89 1.14 -2.75
C SER A 46 -9.15 0.99 -3.61
N PHE A 47 -10.33 1.00 -2.97
CA PHE A 47 -11.61 0.95 -3.67
C PHE A 47 -11.84 2.21 -4.51
N TYR A 48 -11.57 3.37 -3.93
CA TYR A 48 -11.66 4.65 -4.63
C TYR A 48 -10.77 4.70 -5.88
N MET A 49 -9.51 4.24 -5.75
CA MET A 49 -8.58 4.17 -6.89
C MET A 49 -9.04 3.16 -7.94
N ALA A 50 -9.41 1.94 -7.54
CA ALA A 50 -9.87 0.90 -8.46
C ALA A 50 -11.09 1.38 -9.26
N TYR A 51 -12.10 1.93 -8.58
CA TYR A 51 -13.28 2.47 -9.24
C TYR A 51 -12.95 3.64 -10.15
N GLY A 52 -12.14 4.59 -9.68
CA GLY A 52 -11.73 5.77 -10.42
C GLY A 52 -10.95 5.46 -11.70
N LEU A 53 -9.98 4.56 -11.63
CA LEU A 53 -9.17 4.12 -12.77
C LEU A 53 -10.04 3.39 -13.81
N LEU A 54 -10.89 2.46 -13.38
CA LEU A 54 -11.77 1.72 -14.28
C LEU A 54 -12.83 2.61 -14.93
N SER A 55 -13.44 3.51 -14.16
CA SER A 55 -14.43 4.48 -14.66
C SER A 55 -13.78 5.44 -15.66
N SER A 56 -12.57 5.94 -15.37
CA SER A 56 -11.83 6.81 -16.28
C SER A 56 -11.46 6.09 -17.57
N ALA A 57 -10.97 4.84 -17.48
CA ALA A 57 -10.65 4.03 -18.66
C ALA A 57 -11.89 3.76 -19.53
N TYR A 58 -13.04 3.49 -18.92
CA TYR A 58 -14.31 3.29 -19.64
C TYR A 58 -14.75 4.55 -20.38
N ASN A 59 -14.67 5.72 -19.72
CA ASN A 59 -15.06 7.01 -20.31
C ASN A 59 -14.11 7.45 -21.42
N LEU A 60 -12.82 7.18 -21.28
CA LEU A 60 -11.79 7.48 -22.28
C LEU A 60 -11.69 6.42 -23.39
N ARG A 61 -12.54 5.37 -23.35
CA ARG A 61 -12.56 4.28 -24.34
C ARG A 61 -11.21 3.59 -24.51
N TYR A 62 -10.47 3.45 -23.40
CA TYR A 62 -9.20 2.74 -23.41
C TYR A 62 -9.39 1.28 -23.83
N SER A 63 -8.47 0.82 -24.67
CA SER A 63 -8.28 -0.59 -24.97
C SER A 63 -7.48 -1.26 -23.85
N VAL A 64 -7.36 -2.58 -23.85
CA VAL A 64 -6.57 -3.28 -22.81
C VAL A 64 -5.07 -2.98 -22.94
N TRP A 65 -4.58 -2.68 -24.15
CA TRP A 65 -3.16 -2.47 -24.47
C TRP A 65 -2.99 -1.46 -25.59
N GLY A 66 -1.89 -0.70 -25.59
CA GLY A 66 -1.56 0.23 -26.66
C GLY A 66 -2.22 1.60 -26.50
N ASN A 67 -2.61 1.97 -25.28
CA ASN A 67 -3.14 3.30 -25.00
C ASN A 67 -1.97 4.28 -24.85
N ALA A 68 -1.90 5.25 -25.76
CA ALA A 68 -0.94 6.33 -25.67
C ALA A 68 -1.29 7.28 -24.51
N TYR A 69 -0.28 7.85 -23.88
CA TYR A 69 -0.47 8.92 -22.91
C TYR A 69 -0.98 10.18 -23.61
N ASN A 70 -2.00 10.81 -23.03
CA ASN A 70 -2.53 12.10 -23.46
C ASN A 70 -2.66 13.04 -22.24
N GLU A 71 -2.02 14.21 -22.32
CA GLU A 71 -2.01 15.22 -21.24
C GLU A 71 -3.40 15.78 -20.92
N GLU A 72 -4.34 15.72 -21.86
CA GLU A 72 -5.71 16.22 -21.67
C GLU A 72 -6.55 15.31 -20.75
N GLU A 73 -6.11 14.08 -20.51
CA GLU A 73 -6.81 13.04 -19.74
C GLU A 73 -6.61 13.21 -18.23
N LYS A 74 -6.99 14.38 -17.71
CA LYS A 74 -6.78 14.80 -16.32
C LYS A 74 -7.39 13.84 -15.29
N SER A 75 -8.49 13.16 -15.62
CA SER A 75 -9.12 12.17 -14.74
C SER A 75 -8.20 10.97 -14.49
N MET A 76 -7.62 10.40 -15.56
CA MET A 76 -6.68 9.30 -15.46
C MET A 76 -5.42 9.72 -14.70
N ALA A 77 -4.88 10.90 -15.04
CA ALA A 77 -3.70 11.43 -14.37
C ALA A 77 -3.93 11.66 -12.87
N HIS A 78 -5.12 12.14 -12.48
CA HIS A 78 -5.49 12.29 -11.07
C HIS A 78 -5.44 10.96 -10.33
N TYR A 79 -6.08 9.90 -10.86
CA TYR A 79 -6.10 8.62 -10.18
C TYR A 79 -4.74 7.92 -10.16
N ILE A 80 -3.92 8.08 -11.19
CA ILE A 80 -2.53 7.59 -11.19
C ILE A 80 -1.69 8.35 -10.15
N TYR A 81 -1.90 9.65 -9.98
CA TYR A 81 -1.24 10.41 -8.92
C TYR A 81 -1.68 9.96 -7.53
N VAL A 82 -2.98 9.75 -7.31
CA VAL A 82 -3.51 9.19 -6.05
C VAL A 82 -2.92 7.80 -5.80
N PHE A 83 -2.80 6.97 -6.84
CA PHE A 83 -2.13 5.68 -6.77
C PHE A 83 -0.66 5.80 -6.39
N HIS A 84 0.09 6.75 -6.97
CA HIS A 84 1.46 7.01 -6.57
C HIS A 84 1.56 7.40 -5.08
N MET A 85 0.66 8.30 -4.63
CA MET A 85 0.63 8.72 -3.23
C MET A 85 0.26 7.59 -2.26
N SER A 86 -0.61 6.66 -2.67
CA SER A 86 -0.96 5.50 -1.83
C SER A 86 0.25 4.61 -1.53
N LYS A 87 1.23 4.52 -2.45
CA LYS A 87 2.49 3.80 -2.19
C LYS A 87 3.32 4.40 -1.06
N MET A 88 3.17 5.69 -0.79
CA MET A 88 3.79 6.29 0.39
C MET A 88 3.09 5.89 1.69
N VAL A 89 1.77 5.72 1.65
CA VAL A 89 0.96 5.25 2.79
C VAL A 89 1.27 3.78 3.11
N GLU A 90 1.51 2.95 2.09
CA GLU A 90 1.87 1.53 2.27
C GLU A 90 3.18 1.34 3.05
N PHE A 91 4.08 2.34 3.09
CA PHE A 91 5.25 2.28 3.98
C PHE A 91 4.88 2.28 5.48
N LEU A 92 3.71 2.82 5.84
CA LEU A 92 3.19 2.76 7.21
C LEU A 92 2.85 1.33 7.61
N ASP A 93 2.53 0.44 6.66
CA ASP A 93 2.31 -0.99 6.93
C ASP A 93 3.53 -1.63 7.58
N THR A 94 4.73 -1.31 7.07
CA THR A 94 5.99 -1.83 7.62
C THR A 94 6.21 -1.32 9.06
N ILE A 95 5.80 -0.09 9.36
CA ILE A 95 5.87 0.48 10.72
C ILE A 95 4.89 -0.23 11.65
N MET A 96 3.65 -0.46 11.25
CA MET A 96 2.70 -1.19 12.09
C MET A 96 3.10 -2.66 12.28
N MET A 97 3.62 -3.34 11.26
CA MET A 97 4.15 -4.70 11.38
C MET A 97 5.33 -4.76 12.36
N SER A 98 6.21 -3.77 12.31
CA SER A 98 7.32 -3.58 13.24
C SER A 98 6.81 -3.39 14.69
N LEU A 99 5.80 -2.52 14.89
CA LEU A 99 5.17 -2.29 16.20
C LEU A 99 4.47 -3.53 16.76
N LYS A 100 3.81 -4.34 15.91
CA LYS A 100 3.19 -5.63 16.29
C LYS A 100 4.21 -6.75 16.51
N ARG A 101 5.51 -6.45 16.39
CA ARG A 101 6.62 -7.43 16.41
C ARG A 101 6.44 -8.56 15.39
N ASN A 102 5.70 -8.33 14.31
CA ASN A 102 5.46 -9.32 13.26
C ASN A 102 6.51 -9.21 12.14
N VAL A 103 7.79 -9.21 12.52
CA VAL A 103 8.92 -9.04 11.59
C VAL A 103 9.12 -10.22 10.64
N ARG A 104 8.43 -11.34 10.83
CA ARG A 104 8.44 -12.46 9.87
C ARG A 104 7.85 -12.08 8.51
N GLN A 105 6.95 -11.10 8.46
CA GLN A 105 6.35 -10.63 7.21
C GLN A 105 7.25 -9.65 6.44
N VAL A 106 8.19 -8.99 7.11
CA VAL A 106 9.12 -8.03 6.50
C VAL A 106 10.33 -8.79 5.94
N THR A 107 10.15 -9.36 4.76
CA THR A 107 11.23 -10.06 4.03
C THR A 107 12.03 -9.10 3.16
N VAL A 108 13.22 -9.52 2.70
CA VAL A 108 14.01 -8.77 1.71
C VAL A 108 13.17 -8.48 0.45
N LEU A 109 12.34 -9.45 0.03
CA LEU A 109 11.46 -9.29 -1.12
C LEU A 109 10.41 -8.20 -0.89
N HIS A 110 9.80 -8.14 0.31
CA HIS A 110 8.83 -7.10 0.65
C HIS A 110 9.46 -5.71 0.56
N VAL A 111 10.63 -5.52 1.18
CA VAL A 111 11.34 -4.23 1.17
C VAL A 111 11.75 -3.85 -0.25
N TYR A 112 12.33 -4.78 -1.01
CA TYR A 112 12.71 -4.56 -2.41
C TYR A 112 11.51 -4.13 -3.24
N HIS A 113 10.39 -4.86 -3.14
CA HIS A 113 9.16 -4.57 -3.88
C HIS A 113 8.59 -3.18 -3.53
N HIS A 114 8.43 -2.85 -2.25
CA HIS A 114 7.88 -1.55 -1.86
C HIS A 114 8.76 -0.37 -2.29
N VAL A 115 10.09 -0.53 -2.21
CA VAL A 115 11.03 0.51 -2.66
C VAL A 115 11.01 0.64 -4.19
N SER A 116 11.06 -0.47 -4.94
CA SER A 116 11.08 -0.43 -6.40
C SER A 116 9.77 0.14 -6.97
N VAL A 117 8.63 -0.30 -6.45
CA VAL A 117 7.31 0.18 -6.87
C VAL A 117 7.16 1.67 -6.58
N ALA A 118 7.59 2.15 -5.41
CA ALA A 118 7.58 3.58 -5.10
C ALA A 118 8.36 4.44 -6.11
N VAL A 119 9.56 3.99 -6.51
CA VAL A 119 10.42 4.70 -7.47
C VAL A 119 9.82 4.65 -8.89
N ILE A 120 9.37 3.49 -9.34
CA ILE A 120 8.76 3.32 -10.67
C ILE A 120 7.54 4.23 -10.82
N TRP A 121 6.64 4.24 -9.82
CA TRP A 121 5.43 5.05 -9.86
C TRP A 121 5.71 6.55 -9.71
N TRP A 122 6.80 6.94 -9.07
CA TRP A 122 7.25 8.33 -9.09
C TRP A 122 7.63 8.78 -10.51
N ILE A 123 8.39 7.96 -11.24
CA ILE A 123 8.79 8.26 -12.62
C ILE A 123 7.55 8.33 -13.53
N ILE A 124 6.65 7.35 -13.43
CA ILE A 124 5.40 7.30 -14.23
C ILE A 124 4.52 8.51 -13.93
N SER A 125 4.26 8.80 -12.66
CA SER A 125 3.38 9.92 -12.29
C SER A 125 3.95 11.29 -12.69
N TYR A 126 5.28 11.42 -12.76
CA TYR A 126 5.94 12.65 -13.17
C TYR A 126 6.00 12.85 -14.69
N HIS A 127 6.26 11.79 -15.46
CA HIS A 127 6.50 11.91 -16.90
C HIS A 127 5.29 11.57 -17.77
N ALA A 128 4.50 10.57 -17.40
CA ALA A 128 3.39 10.07 -18.20
C ALA A 128 2.30 9.44 -17.31
N PRO A 129 1.54 10.27 -16.57
CA PRO A 129 0.46 9.79 -15.69
C PRO A 129 -0.77 9.37 -16.52
N GLY A 130 -0.67 8.29 -17.29
CA GLY A 130 -1.76 7.77 -18.12
C GLY A 130 -1.35 6.60 -19.01
N GLY A 131 -2.12 6.37 -20.07
CA GLY A 131 -1.87 5.28 -21.02
C GLY A 131 -1.92 3.91 -20.35
N ASP A 132 -1.13 2.96 -20.86
CA ASP A 132 -1.12 1.56 -20.40
C ASP A 132 -0.73 1.36 -18.92
N ALA A 133 -0.19 2.38 -18.24
CA ALA A 133 0.06 2.30 -16.80
C ALA A 133 -1.23 2.06 -15.99
N TYR A 134 -2.39 2.51 -16.50
CA TYR A 134 -3.66 2.40 -15.79
C TYR A 134 -4.01 0.95 -15.40
N ILE A 135 -3.70 -0.03 -16.26
CA ILE A 135 -4.12 -1.42 -16.06
C ILE A 135 -3.39 -2.02 -14.86
N SER A 136 -2.09 -1.72 -14.73
CA SER A 136 -1.27 -2.14 -13.59
C SER A 136 -1.76 -1.50 -12.29
N ALA A 137 -2.04 -0.20 -12.32
CA ALA A 137 -2.59 0.51 -11.16
C ALA A 137 -3.98 -0.02 -10.76
N ALA A 138 -4.86 -0.31 -11.72
CA ALA A 138 -6.20 -0.78 -11.47
C ALA A 138 -6.20 -2.19 -10.87
N LEU A 139 -5.45 -3.12 -11.47
CA LEU A 139 -5.32 -4.48 -10.95
C LEU A 139 -4.68 -4.51 -9.56
N ASN A 140 -3.63 -3.72 -9.34
CA ASN A 140 -3.02 -3.61 -8.02
C ASN A 140 -4.04 -3.06 -6.99
N SER A 141 -4.76 -1.99 -7.33
CA SER A 141 -5.78 -1.42 -6.45
C SER A 141 -6.86 -2.44 -6.08
N ILE A 142 -7.32 -3.26 -7.04
CA ILE A 142 -8.30 -4.33 -6.79
C ILE A 142 -7.75 -5.37 -5.81
N VAL A 143 -6.53 -5.84 -6.02
CA VAL A 143 -5.89 -6.80 -5.10
C VAL A 143 -5.75 -6.20 -3.70
N HIS A 144 -5.36 -4.93 -3.60
CA HIS A 144 -5.22 -4.23 -2.33
C HIS A 144 -6.57 -4.04 -1.61
N VAL A 145 -7.69 -3.85 -2.32
CA VAL A 145 -9.03 -3.88 -1.71
C VAL A 145 -9.25 -5.18 -0.95
N PHE A 146 -9.03 -6.33 -1.61
CA PHE A 146 -9.25 -7.64 -0.98
C PHE A 146 -8.25 -7.92 0.15
N MET A 147 -6.98 -7.56 -0.05
CA MET A 147 -5.93 -7.77 0.95
C MET A 147 -6.20 -6.97 2.24
N TYR A 148 -6.45 -5.67 2.14
CA TYR A 148 -6.70 -4.84 3.33
C TYR A 148 -8.04 -5.15 3.97
N LEU A 149 -9.06 -5.50 3.18
CA LEU A 149 -10.34 -5.96 3.72
C LEU A 149 -10.16 -7.25 4.54
N TYR A 150 -9.37 -8.20 4.03
CA TYR A 150 -9.04 -9.42 4.77
C TYR A 150 -8.29 -9.12 6.08
N TYR A 151 -7.32 -8.19 6.07
CA TYR A 151 -6.61 -7.80 7.28
C TYR A 151 -7.48 -7.04 8.29
N PHE A 152 -8.40 -6.20 7.80
CA PHE A 152 -9.40 -5.52 8.63
C PHE A 152 -10.31 -6.54 9.32
N LEU A 153 -10.88 -7.47 8.55
CA LEU A 153 -11.77 -8.52 9.07
C LEU A 153 -11.02 -9.42 10.07
N SER A 154 -9.82 -9.86 9.74
CA SER A 154 -8.99 -10.70 10.63
C SER A 154 -8.63 -9.99 11.95
N ALA A 155 -8.40 -8.67 11.93
CA ALA A 155 -8.14 -7.90 13.14
C ALA A 155 -9.40 -7.66 13.99
N SER A 156 -10.58 -7.64 13.35
CA SER A 156 -11.87 -7.50 14.01
C SER A 156 -12.38 -8.81 14.64
N THR A 157 -12.08 -9.97 14.05
CA THR A 157 -12.57 -11.28 14.53
C THR A 157 -11.82 -11.81 15.75
N LEU A 158 -10.56 -11.40 15.98
CA LEU A 158 -9.80 -11.69 17.21
C LEU A 158 -10.33 -10.98 18.48
N SER A 159 -11.59 -10.54 18.49
CA SER A 159 -12.24 -9.85 19.62
C SER A 159 -12.77 -10.78 20.72
N CYS A 160 -12.81 -12.09 20.52
CA CYS A 160 -13.29 -13.03 21.54
C CYS A 160 -12.48 -14.32 21.54
N SER A 161 -11.61 -14.48 22.54
CA SER A 161 -11.44 -15.76 23.23
C SER A 161 -11.36 -15.41 24.72
N PRO A 162 -12.39 -15.74 25.53
CA PRO A 162 -12.23 -15.74 26.98
C PRO A 162 -11.16 -16.77 27.41
#